data_AF-A0A7X7P0X8-F1
#
_entry.id   AF-A0A7X7P0X8-F1
#
_cell.length_a   1.000
_cell.length_b   1.000
_cell.length_c   1.000
_cell.angle_alpha   90.00
_cell.angle_beta   90.00
_cell.angle_gamma   90.00
#
_symmetry.space_group_name_H-M   'P 1'
#
loop_
_entity.id
_entity.type
_entity.pdbx_description
1 polymer ?
#
loop_
_entity_poly.entity_id
_entity_poly.type
_entity_poly.pdbx_seq_one_letter_code
_entity_poly.pdbx_strand_id
1 'polypeptide(L)'
;MTPRDALRLLQSEIIQVAGCTEPAAIAFAFRTLIRLGAAPPDPRRPARLEVSRDAFRNASTAVVPRLNVPGILAAAAAGLASKADTFNVFADFDLRRARAFMKQPDWLQTAPVRRTGLWVRLRLAPDSEILLQGRHDHIQRLIVNGRDRTPRPPVLPPPPSLDDAFALARTRHPKLEALALDFITRQVPSEKGFALIDQVARRVAGRMAGYAHPVMTITGSGNQGIFLALPYRHLHARQGDAILPAVVFSLLAQVHLSHRHNRLSSECGLATKAAPALAAGLAFARGASPAAIRHLFRDIPSRIGPLPCEGAEPVCGDKARRALQAVIDDPSWPAEFSASPPRATGRPAKS
;
A
#
# COMPACT_ATOMS: atom_id res chain seq x y z
N MET A 1 6.42 -18.30 15.86
CA MET A 1 6.03 -16.90 16.12
C MET A 1 4.84 -16.87 17.08
N THR A 2 4.81 -15.96 18.07
CA THR A 2 3.66 -15.83 18.99
C THR A 2 2.54 -14.95 18.40
N PRO A 3 1.27 -15.07 18.87
CA PRO A 3 0.20 -14.16 18.44
C PRO A 3 0.48 -12.69 18.73
N ARG A 4 1.20 -12.39 19.82
CA ARG A 4 1.62 -11.02 20.16
C ARG A 4 2.61 -10.47 19.16
N ASP A 5 3.58 -11.28 18.72
CA ASP A 5 4.56 -10.90 17.71
C ASP A 5 3.89 -10.70 16.35
N ALA A 6 3.01 -11.63 15.95
CA ALA A 6 2.23 -11.52 14.72
C ALA A 6 1.39 -10.25 14.70
N LEU A 7 0.73 -9.92 15.82
CA LEU A 7 -0.07 -8.70 15.95
C LEU A 7 0.80 -7.45 15.77
N ARG A 8 1.93 -7.36 16.48
CA ARG A 8 2.87 -6.24 16.34
C ARG A 8 3.40 -6.09 14.92
N LEU A 9 3.74 -7.21 14.28
CA LEU A 9 4.23 -7.24 12.92
C LEU A 9 3.15 -6.72 11.95
N LEU A 10 1.95 -7.28 11.99
CA LEU A 10 0.85 -6.87 11.10
C LEU A 10 0.44 -5.41 11.33
N GLN A 11 0.37 -4.95 12.59
CA GLN A 11 0.12 -3.53 12.90
C GLN A 11 1.18 -2.60 12.30
N SER A 12 2.44 -3.06 12.22
CA SER A 12 3.49 -2.29 11.55
C SER A 12 3.36 -2.28 10.02
N GLU A 13 2.67 -3.26 9.42
CA GLU A 13 2.49 -3.33 7.97
C GLU A 13 1.18 -2.71 7.48
N ILE A 14 0.18 -2.60 8.37
CA ILE A 14 -1.16 -2.10 8.06
C ILE A 14 -1.25 -0.62 8.43
N ILE A 15 -0.92 0.22 7.46
CA ILE A 15 -0.90 1.68 7.62
C ILE A 15 -2.00 2.29 6.76
N GLN A 16 -2.76 3.24 7.30
CA GLN A 16 -3.75 3.99 6.55
C GLN A 16 -3.08 5.10 5.73
N VAL A 17 -3.37 5.20 4.43
CA VAL A 17 -2.80 6.24 3.57
C VAL A 17 -3.79 6.65 2.47
N ALA A 18 -3.92 7.96 2.24
CA ALA A 18 -4.53 8.51 1.02
C ALA A 18 -3.46 8.62 -0.08
N GLY A 19 -3.78 8.25 -1.33
CA GLY A 19 -2.81 8.29 -2.44
C GLY A 19 -1.64 7.32 -2.31
N CYS A 20 -0.76 7.27 -3.32
CA CYS A 20 0.34 6.31 -3.43
C CYS A 20 1.41 6.48 -2.32
N THR A 21 2.02 5.37 -1.92
CA THR A 21 2.97 5.29 -0.80
C THR A 21 4.33 5.93 -1.11
N GLU A 22 4.77 5.89 -2.36
CA GLU A 22 6.05 6.46 -2.80
C GLU A 22 6.02 7.99 -2.82
N PRO A 23 5.00 8.67 -3.41
CA PRO A 23 4.76 10.09 -3.17
C PRO A 23 4.58 10.43 -1.69
N ALA A 24 3.87 9.60 -0.93
CA ALA A 24 3.66 9.85 0.50
C ALA A 24 4.98 9.82 1.28
N ALA A 25 5.94 8.96 0.92
CA ALA A 25 7.27 8.93 1.52
C ALA A 25 8.06 10.22 1.25
N ILE A 26 7.98 10.76 0.02
CA ILE A 26 8.57 12.05 -0.32
C ILE A 26 7.90 13.16 0.51
N ALA A 27 6.57 13.22 0.51
CA ALA A 27 5.81 14.22 1.27
C ALA A 27 6.11 14.14 2.78
N PHE A 28 6.25 12.92 3.31
CA PHE A 28 6.59 12.64 4.70
C PHE A 28 7.99 13.14 5.06
N ALA A 29 8.97 12.99 4.18
CA ALA A 29 10.31 13.54 4.37
C ALA A 29 10.27 15.06 4.53
N PHE A 30 9.58 15.77 3.63
CA PHE A 30 9.41 17.23 3.71
C PHE A 30 8.66 17.65 4.98
N ARG A 31 7.51 17.02 5.26
CA ARG A 31 6.70 17.33 6.44
C ARG A 31 7.48 17.11 7.74
N THR A 32 8.26 16.03 7.83
CA THR A 32 9.05 15.71 9.03
C THR A 32 10.08 16.79 9.34
N LEU A 33 10.84 17.23 8.35
CA LEU A 33 11.85 18.29 8.55
C LEU A 33 11.20 19.63 8.92
N ILE A 34 10.15 20.05 8.21
CA ILE A 34 9.43 21.31 8.49
C ILE A 34 8.83 21.30 9.90
N ARG A 35 8.18 20.19 10.29
CA ARG A 35 7.57 20.06 11.63
C ARG A 35 8.59 20.17 12.75
N LEU A 36 9.83 19.72 12.51
CA LEU A 36 10.92 19.76 13.49
C LEU A 36 11.70 21.08 13.48
N GLY A 37 11.27 22.06 12.68
CA GLY A 37 11.82 23.41 12.67
C GLY A 37 12.95 23.63 11.66
N ALA A 38 13.11 22.76 10.65
CA ALA A 38 13.97 23.06 9.52
C ALA A 38 13.38 24.22 8.71
N ALA A 39 14.23 25.13 8.24
CA ALA A 39 13.80 26.22 7.38
C ALA A 39 13.22 25.67 6.04
N PRO A 40 12.11 26.24 5.53
CA PRO A 40 11.60 25.85 4.23
C PRO A 40 12.58 26.22 3.11
N PRO A 41 12.58 25.47 1.99
CA PRO A 41 13.46 25.75 0.87
C PRO A 41 12.97 26.98 0.09
N ASP A 42 13.90 27.63 -0.61
CA ASP A 42 13.63 28.77 -1.50
C ASP A 42 14.46 28.64 -2.79
N PRO A 43 14.15 29.37 -3.88
CA PRO A 43 14.91 29.25 -5.14
C PRO A 43 16.42 29.54 -5.03
N ARG A 44 16.87 30.33 -4.06
CA ARG A 44 18.30 30.60 -3.79
C ARG A 44 18.94 29.48 -2.96
N ARG A 45 18.14 28.70 -2.23
CA ARG A 45 18.55 27.57 -1.39
C ARG A 45 17.67 26.36 -1.68
N PRO A 46 17.83 25.72 -2.86
CA PRO A 46 16.97 24.62 -3.26
C PRO A 46 17.20 23.38 -2.40
N ALA A 47 16.10 22.69 -2.09
CA ALA A 47 16.13 21.35 -1.53
C ALA A 47 16.68 20.36 -2.56
N ARG A 48 17.49 19.40 -2.10
CA ARG A 48 17.99 18.29 -2.93
C ARG A 48 17.31 17.00 -2.51
N LEU A 49 16.59 16.40 -3.43
CA LEU A 49 15.86 15.16 -3.26
C LEU A 49 16.47 14.07 -4.15
N GLU A 50 17.09 13.08 -3.53
CA GLU A 50 17.62 11.91 -4.20
C GLU A 50 16.70 10.71 -3.92
N VAL A 51 16.29 9.98 -4.97
CA VAL A 51 15.29 8.91 -4.85
C VAL A 51 15.74 7.67 -5.63
N SER A 52 15.54 6.46 -5.09
CA SER A 52 15.82 5.23 -5.84
C SER A 52 15.01 5.18 -7.15
N ARG A 53 15.53 4.49 -8.18
CA ARG A 53 14.87 4.41 -9.50
C ARG A 53 13.42 3.92 -9.42
N ASP A 54 13.14 2.93 -8.58
CA ASP A 54 11.79 2.39 -8.42
C ASP A 54 10.84 3.40 -7.77
N ALA A 55 11.28 4.06 -6.70
CA ALA A 55 10.48 5.10 -6.05
C ALA A 55 10.32 6.34 -6.94
N PHE A 56 11.34 6.69 -7.72
CA PHE A 56 11.28 7.79 -8.68
C PHE A 56 10.24 7.51 -9.77
N ARG A 57 10.26 6.32 -10.39
CA ARG A 57 9.27 5.89 -11.39
C ARG A 57 7.84 5.98 -10.85
N ASN A 58 7.57 5.40 -9.69
CA ASN A 58 6.23 5.39 -9.10
C ASN A 58 5.79 6.80 -8.66
N ALA A 59 6.68 7.59 -8.07
CA ALA A 59 6.34 8.93 -7.61
C ALA A 59 6.19 9.96 -8.74
N SER A 60 6.80 9.71 -9.90
CA SER A 60 6.73 10.62 -11.05
C SER A 60 5.37 10.57 -11.76
N THR A 61 4.69 9.42 -11.74
CA THR A 61 3.40 9.23 -12.43
C THR A 61 2.19 9.29 -11.49
N ALA A 62 2.39 9.05 -10.19
CA ALA A 62 1.29 9.06 -9.22
C ALA A 62 0.63 10.44 -9.07
N VAL A 63 -0.70 10.47 -9.20
CA VAL A 63 -1.51 11.66 -8.90
C VAL A 63 -1.56 11.90 -7.39
N VAL A 64 -1.21 13.12 -6.96
CA VAL A 64 -1.33 13.53 -5.56
C VAL A 64 -2.78 13.90 -5.24
N PRO A 65 -3.44 13.23 -4.26
CA PRO A 65 -4.82 13.51 -3.92
C PRO A 65 -5.07 14.97 -3.55
N ARG A 66 -6.27 15.49 -3.84
CA ARG A 66 -6.71 16.89 -3.64
C ARG A 66 -6.01 17.91 -4.53
N LEU A 67 -4.73 17.71 -4.88
CA LEU A 67 -4.06 18.51 -5.91
C LEU A 67 -4.51 18.10 -7.32
N ASN A 68 -4.79 16.81 -7.53
CA ASN A 68 -5.12 16.22 -8.84
C ASN A 68 -4.04 16.48 -9.90
N VAL A 69 -2.78 16.53 -9.46
CA VAL A 69 -1.61 16.71 -10.31
C VAL A 69 -0.61 15.57 -10.01
N PRO A 70 -0.05 14.91 -11.03
CA PRO A 70 0.96 13.89 -10.82
C PRO A 70 2.35 14.47 -10.51
N GLY A 71 3.19 13.63 -9.90
CA GLY A 71 4.63 13.84 -9.90
C GLY A 71 5.23 14.29 -8.57
N ILE A 72 6.58 14.22 -8.54
CA ILE A 72 7.40 14.44 -7.35
C ILE A 72 7.25 15.86 -6.80
N LEU A 73 7.16 16.87 -7.67
CA LEU A 73 6.97 18.26 -7.26
C LEU A 73 5.66 18.45 -6.48
N ALA A 74 4.57 17.86 -6.97
CA ALA A 74 3.28 17.91 -6.28
C ALA A 74 3.35 17.23 -4.91
N ALA A 75 4.04 16.09 -4.81
CA ALA A 75 4.20 15.36 -3.57
C ALA A 75 5.02 16.15 -2.54
N ALA A 76 6.13 16.74 -2.96
CA ALA A 76 6.98 17.58 -2.13
C ALA A 76 6.25 18.86 -1.66
N ALA A 77 5.55 19.54 -2.57
CA ALA A 77 4.75 20.73 -2.24
C ALA A 77 3.63 20.42 -1.25
N ALA A 78 2.94 19.29 -1.40
CA ALA A 78 1.95 18.83 -0.43
C ALA A 78 2.60 18.53 0.94
N GLY A 79 3.79 17.92 0.97
CA GLY A 79 4.56 17.70 2.20
C GLY A 79 4.90 19.00 2.95
N LEU A 80 5.38 20.02 2.23
CA LEU A 80 5.67 21.36 2.78
C LEU A 80 4.43 22.08 3.31
N ALA A 81 3.26 21.78 2.75
CA ALA A 81 1.98 22.38 3.13
C ALA A 81 1.15 21.54 4.11
N SER A 82 1.60 20.32 4.43
CA SER A 82 0.88 19.37 5.27
C SER A 82 0.91 19.78 6.73
N LYS A 83 -0.17 19.44 7.45
CA LYS A 83 -0.30 19.54 8.90
C LYS A 83 -0.31 18.17 9.59
N ALA A 84 -0.26 17.08 8.82
CA ALA A 84 -0.33 15.73 9.35
C ALA A 84 0.90 15.39 10.21
N ASP A 85 0.68 14.67 11.30
CA ASP A 85 1.75 14.15 12.16
C ASP A 85 2.07 12.67 11.91
N THR A 86 1.33 12.05 10.98
CA THR A 86 1.47 10.64 10.61
C THR A 86 1.90 10.50 9.15
N PHE A 87 2.12 9.27 8.69
CA PHE A 87 2.45 8.96 7.30
C PHE A 87 1.32 9.28 6.30
N ASN A 88 0.10 9.53 6.77
CA ASN A 88 -1.03 9.92 5.91
C ASN A 88 -0.96 11.42 5.55
N VAL A 89 0.14 11.84 4.93
CA VAL A 89 0.51 13.26 4.72
C VAL A 89 -0.50 14.01 3.85
N PHE A 90 -1.16 13.30 2.94
CA PHE A 90 -2.15 13.89 2.01
C PHE A 90 -3.56 14.03 2.61
N ALA A 91 -3.81 13.55 3.83
CA ALA A 91 -5.11 13.73 4.47
C ALA A 91 -5.41 15.22 4.75
N ASP A 92 -4.41 15.96 5.25
CA ASP A 92 -4.59 17.38 5.58
C ASP A 92 -3.37 18.24 5.20
N PHE A 93 -3.53 19.04 4.15
CA PHE A 93 -2.57 20.06 3.74
C PHE A 93 -3.26 21.29 3.15
N ASP A 94 -2.57 22.43 3.24
CA ASP A 94 -3.05 23.70 2.69
C ASP A 94 -2.86 23.72 1.15
N LEU A 95 -3.98 23.67 0.42
CA LEU A 95 -3.99 23.66 -1.05
C LEU A 95 -3.39 24.93 -1.65
N ARG A 96 -3.59 26.10 -1.04
CA ARG A 96 -3.08 27.37 -1.57
C ARG A 96 -1.55 27.40 -1.45
N ARG A 97 -1.04 27.01 -0.28
CA ARG A 97 0.40 26.92 -0.01
C ARG A 97 1.08 25.88 -0.91
N ALA A 98 0.48 24.69 -1.07
CA ALA A 98 1.01 23.68 -1.97
C ALA A 98 1.07 24.19 -3.42
N ARG A 99 0.01 24.81 -3.92
CA ARG A 99 -0.01 25.40 -5.27
C ARG A 99 0.99 26.55 -5.44
N ALA A 100 1.25 27.33 -4.39
CA ALA A 100 2.27 28.39 -4.42
C ALA A 100 3.68 27.81 -4.66
N PHE A 101 4.05 26.74 -3.95
CA PHE A 101 5.32 26.03 -4.19
C PHE A 101 5.39 25.44 -5.60
N MET A 102 4.28 24.92 -6.14
CA MET A 102 4.28 24.35 -7.50
C MET A 102 4.49 25.40 -8.60
N LYS A 103 4.12 26.67 -8.38
CA LYS A 103 4.30 27.74 -9.37
C LYS A 103 5.76 28.16 -9.57
N GLN A 104 6.63 27.88 -8.61
CA GLN A 104 8.05 28.26 -8.65
C GLN A 104 8.90 27.02 -8.37
N PRO A 105 9.09 26.09 -9.33
CA PRO A 105 9.69 24.79 -9.06
C PRO A 105 11.17 24.82 -8.65
N ASP A 106 11.86 25.94 -8.85
CA ASP A 106 13.31 26.09 -8.65
C ASP A 106 13.80 25.85 -7.21
N TRP A 107 12.91 25.79 -6.22
CA TRP A 107 13.25 25.38 -4.85
C TRP A 107 13.51 23.87 -4.72
N LEU A 108 13.27 23.05 -5.75
CA LEU A 108 13.42 21.60 -5.69
C LEU A 108 14.32 21.07 -6.81
N GLN A 109 15.40 20.40 -6.43
CA GLN A 109 16.25 19.62 -7.32
C GLN A 109 16.04 18.13 -7.04
N THR A 110 15.61 17.37 -8.06
CA THR A 110 15.35 15.93 -7.94
C THR A 110 16.33 15.12 -8.76
N ALA A 111 16.91 14.06 -8.19
CA ALA A 111 17.80 13.15 -8.91
C ALA A 111 17.47 11.68 -8.62
N PRO A 112 17.28 10.83 -9.65
CA PRO A 112 17.20 9.39 -9.45
C PRO A 112 18.60 8.81 -9.14
N VAL A 113 18.69 7.93 -8.15
CA VAL A 113 19.94 7.24 -7.79
C VAL A 113 19.85 5.73 -8.04
N ARG A 114 21.00 5.12 -8.36
CA ARG A 114 21.12 3.66 -8.54
C ARG A 114 21.12 2.95 -7.18
N ARG A 115 19.92 2.77 -6.62
CA ARG A 115 19.63 1.99 -5.43
C ARG A 115 18.43 1.09 -5.70
N THR A 116 18.40 -0.08 -5.08
CA THR A 116 17.26 -1.00 -5.11
C THR A 116 16.36 -0.77 -3.90
N GLY A 117 15.08 -1.10 -4.04
CA GLY A 117 14.11 -0.90 -2.96
C GLY A 117 13.79 0.57 -2.70
N LEU A 118 13.16 0.87 -1.58
CA LEU A 118 12.88 2.25 -1.19
C LEU A 118 14.13 2.92 -0.62
N TRP A 119 14.50 4.03 -1.22
CA TRP A 119 15.52 4.95 -0.72
C TRP A 119 15.12 6.38 -1.09
N VAL A 120 14.91 7.23 -0.10
CA VAL A 120 14.54 8.65 -0.27
C VAL A 120 15.43 9.47 0.64
N ARG A 121 16.32 10.27 0.07
CA ARG A 121 17.16 11.20 0.82
C ARG A 121 16.79 12.62 0.45
N LEU A 122 16.39 13.39 1.45
CA LEU A 122 16.07 14.79 1.31
C LEU A 122 17.05 15.60 2.15
N ARG A 123 17.81 16.47 1.49
CA ARG A 123 18.53 17.56 2.12
C ARG A 123 17.74 18.84 1.89
N LEU A 124 17.04 19.31 2.92
CA LEU A 124 16.23 20.52 2.85
C LEU A 124 17.08 21.79 3.02
N ALA A 125 18.11 21.70 3.85
CA ALA A 125 19.10 22.72 4.12
C ALA A 125 20.46 22.07 4.42
N PRO A 126 21.60 22.81 4.43
CA PRO A 126 22.92 22.24 4.71
C PRO A 126 23.02 21.45 6.03
N ASP A 127 22.23 21.84 7.02
CA ASP A 127 22.21 21.30 8.37
C ASP A 127 20.93 20.48 8.67
N SER A 128 20.11 20.21 7.65
CA SER A 128 18.82 19.53 7.81
C SER A 128 18.60 18.49 6.70
N GLU A 129 18.67 17.22 7.08
CA GLU A 129 18.64 16.07 6.17
C GLU A 129 17.82 14.92 6.76
N ILE A 130 17.08 14.21 5.93
CA ILE A 130 16.38 12.97 6.29
C ILE A 130 16.65 11.89 5.24
N LEU A 131 16.85 10.66 5.70
CA LEU A 131 16.95 9.46 4.88
C LEU A 131 15.87 8.45 5.30
N LEU A 132 15.00 8.12 4.35
CA LEU A 132 14.08 6.99 4.47
C LEU A 132 14.64 5.79 3.70
N GLN A 133 14.68 4.61 4.33
CA GLN A 133 15.25 3.42 3.71
C GLN A 133 14.52 2.14 4.11
N GLY A 134 14.31 1.26 3.13
CA GLY A 134 13.71 -0.06 3.32
C GLY A 134 12.18 -0.02 3.40
N ARG A 135 11.61 0.82 4.27
CA ARG A 135 10.16 1.06 4.39
C ARG A 135 9.82 2.54 4.17
N HIS A 136 8.61 2.80 3.68
CA HIS A 136 8.11 4.14 3.34
C HIS A 136 8.13 5.14 4.49
N ASP A 137 8.03 4.65 5.72
CA ASP A 137 7.94 5.38 6.97
C ASP A 137 9.20 5.24 7.85
N HIS A 138 10.18 4.42 7.45
CA HIS A 138 11.35 4.14 8.28
C HIS A 138 12.45 5.19 8.08
N ILE A 139 12.64 6.01 9.11
CA ILE A 139 13.68 7.02 9.18
C ILE A 139 15.00 6.37 9.60
N GLN A 140 15.90 6.17 8.63
CA GLN A 140 17.24 5.63 8.84
C GLN A 140 18.21 6.68 9.39
N ARG A 141 18.01 7.95 9.02
CA ARG A 141 18.79 9.09 9.49
C ARG A 141 17.92 10.35 9.50
N LEU A 142 18.06 11.17 10.53
CA LEU A 142 17.39 12.46 10.64
C LEU A 142 18.28 13.46 11.36
N ILE A 143 18.70 14.50 10.64
CA ILE A 143 19.43 15.64 11.17
C ILE A 143 18.55 16.87 10.97
N VAL A 144 18.37 17.67 12.03
CA VAL A 144 17.59 18.91 11.98
C VAL A 144 18.36 20.01 12.68
N ASN A 145 18.66 21.09 11.94
CA ASN A 145 19.42 22.24 12.43
C ASN A 145 20.74 21.80 13.11
N GLY A 146 21.46 20.89 12.46
CA GLY A 146 22.74 20.33 12.91
C GLY A 146 22.66 19.27 14.02
N ARG A 147 21.48 18.98 14.55
CA ARG A 147 21.28 17.99 15.63
C ARG A 147 20.75 16.67 15.08
N ASP A 148 21.39 15.57 15.47
CA ASP A 148 20.88 14.22 15.19
C ASP A 148 19.61 13.98 16.02
N ARG A 149 18.51 13.68 15.33
CA ARG A 149 17.20 13.33 15.89
C ARG A 149 16.72 11.98 15.36
N THR A 150 17.63 11.13 14.89
CA THR A 150 17.29 9.83 14.33
C THR A 150 16.54 8.99 15.37
N PRO A 151 15.29 8.58 15.09
CA PRO A 151 14.53 7.77 16.02
C PRO A 151 15.15 6.37 16.13
N ARG A 152 15.09 5.77 17.31
CA ARG A 152 15.41 4.35 17.46
C ARG A 152 14.30 3.53 16.80
N PRO A 153 14.58 2.72 15.77
CA PRO A 153 13.54 1.95 15.12
C PRO A 153 12.98 0.90 16.09
N PRO A 154 11.67 0.62 16.05
CA PRO A 154 11.11 -0.47 16.83
C PRO A 154 11.70 -1.80 16.34
N VAL A 155 12.15 -2.65 17.28
CA VAL A 155 12.56 -4.02 16.94
C VAL A 155 11.32 -4.81 16.57
N LEU A 156 11.15 -5.07 15.27
CA LEU A 156 10.05 -5.88 14.76
C LEU A 156 10.41 -7.37 14.82
N PRO A 157 9.43 -8.26 15.07
CA PRO A 157 9.63 -9.69 14.93
C PRO A 157 10.08 -10.06 13.51
N PRO A 158 10.81 -11.18 13.34
CA PRO A 158 11.14 -11.66 12.01
C PRO A 158 9.85 -11.96 11.21
N PRO A 159 9.92 -11.95 9.87
CA PRO A 159 8.79 -12.36 9.04
C PRO A 159 8.31 -13.78 9.37
N PRO A 160 7.00 -14.07 9.27
CA PRO A 160 6.47 -15.39 9.56
C PRO A 160 6.93 -16.41 8.52
N SER A 161 7.19 -17.64 8.95
CA SER A 161 7.22 -18.79 8.05
C SER A 161 5.80 -19.14 7.58
N LEU A 162 5.69 -20.04 6.60
CA LEU A 162 4.38 -20.58 6.22
C LEU A 162 3.74 -21.36 7.37
N ASP A 163 4.53 -22.10 8.14
CA ASP A 163 4.04 -22.87 9.28
C ASP A 163 3.55 -21.96 10.41
N ASP A 164 4.21 -20.81 10.62
CA ASP A 164 3.70 -19.76 11.52
C ASP A 164 2.33 -19.26 11.06
N ALA A 165 2.15 -19.01 9.76
CA ALA A 165 0.87 -18.54 9.22
C ALA A 165 -0.25 -19.56 9.46
N PHE A 166 0.00 -20.85 9.23
CA PHE A 166 -0.94 -21.93 9.54
C PHE A 166 -1.27 -22.00 11.03
N ALA A 167 -0.25 -22.05 11.88
CA ALA A 167 -0.42 -22.18 13.32
C ALA A 167 -1.23 -21.01 13.88
N LEU A 168 -0.83 -19.77 13.54
CA LEU A 168 -1.46 -18.54 14.01
C LEU A 168 -2.90 -18.40 13.54
N ALA A 169 -3.18 -18.63 12.25
CA ALA A 169 -4.54 -18.53 11.72
C ALA A 169 -5.50 -19.54 12.38
N ARG A 170 -5.04 -20.76 12.66
CA ARG A 170 -5.85 -21.80 13.35
C ARG A 170 -6.17 -21.47 14.80
N THR A 171 -5.36 -20.62 15.46
CA THR A 171 -5.63 -20.25 16.87
C THR A 171 -6.90 -19.43 17.06
N ARG A 172 -7.43 -18.79 16.00
CA ARG A 172 -8.52 -17.82 16.09
C ARG A 172 -8.31 -16.74 17.16
N HIS A 173 -7.05 -16.31 17.33
CA HIS A 173 -6.71 -15.38 18.40
C HIS A 173 -7.49 -14.06 18.27
N PRO A 174 -8.26 -13.63 19.29
CA PRO A 174 -9.24 -12.54 19.15
C PRO A 174 -8.65 -11.23 18.63
N LYS A 175 -7.44 -10.85 19.06
CA LYS A 175 -6.80 -9.61 18.59
C LYS A 175 -6.33 -9.67 17.13
N LEU A 176 -5.99 -10.86 16.63
CA LEU A 176 -5.61 -11.03 15.23
C LEU A 176 -6.84 -10.99 14.34
N GLU A 177 -7.93 -11.66 14.75
CA GLU A 177 -9.21 -11.59 14.03
C GLU A 177 -9.81 -10.18 14.07
N ALA A 178 -9.71 -9.45 15.19
CA ALA A 178 -10.11 -8.06 15.27
C ALA A 178 -9.31 -7.16 14.32
N LEU A 179 -7.99 -7.33 14.23
CA LEU A 179 -7.15 -6.61 13.26
C LEU A 179 -7.52 -6.97 11.81
N ALA A 180 -7.81 -8.24 11.54
CA ALA A 180 -8.24 -8.71 10.23
C ALA A 180 -9.60 -8.10 9.82
N LEU A 181 -10.57 -8.09 10.73
CA LEU A 181 -11.87 -7.45 10.51
C LEU A 181 -11.73 -5.95 10.27
N ASP A 182 -10.92 -5.29 11.09
CA ASP A 182 -10.62 -3.88 10.94
C ASP A 182 -9.93 -3.58 9.59
N PHE A 183 -8.99 -4.42 9.16
CA PHE A 183 -8.32 -4.32 7.86
C PHE A 183 -9.29 -4.41 6.69
N ILE A 184 -10.31 -5.29 6.73
CA ILE A 184 -11.27 -5.43 5.62
C ILE A 184 -12.39 -4.38 5.65
N THR A 185 -12.74 -3.86 6.83
CA THR A 185 -13.85 -2.90 7.00
C THR A 185 -13.43 -1.44 6.82
N ARG A 186 -12.20 -1.06 7.20
CA ARG A 186 -11.66 0.30 7.01
C ARG A 186 -11.15 0.61 5.59
N GLN A 187 -11.39 -0.29 4.65
CA GLN A 187 -11.04 -0.09 3.25
C GLN A 187 -12.06 0.76 2.50
N VAL A 188 -11.69 1.16 1.29
CA VAL A 188 -12.61 1.77 0.34
C VAL A 188 -13.92 0.96 0.25
N PRO A 189 -15.09 1.62 0.23
CA PRO A 189 -16.36 0.92 0.24
C PRO A 189 -16.56 0.10 -1.04
N SER A 190 -17.34 -0.98 -0.95
CA SER A 190 -17.81 -1.72 -2.12
C SER A 190 -18.61 -0.79 -3.06
N GLU A 191 -18.46 -0.99 -4.37
CA GLU A 191 -19.20 -0.24 -5.38
C GLU A 191 -20.38 -1.09 -5.86
N LYS A 192 -21.60 -0.74 -5.44
CA LYS A 192 -22.82 -1.47 -5.82
C LYS A 192 -22.98 -1.44 -7.34
N GLY A 193 -23.48 -2.55 -7.92
CA GLY A 193 -23.77 -2.66 -9.36
C GLY A 193 -22.60 -3.15 -10.23
N PHE A 194 -21.43 -3.43 -9.64
CA PHE A 194 -20.29 -4.02 -10.34
C PHE A 194 -19.95 -5.39 -9.77
N ALA A 195 -19.47 -6.31 -10.61
CA ALA A 195 -18.88 -7.57 -10.14
C ALA A 195 -17.67 -7.29 -9.24
N LEU A 196 -17.36 -8.19 -8.31
CA LEU A 196 -16.28 -7.96 -7.34
C LEU A 196 -14.92 -7.70 -8.02
N ILE A 197 -14.63 -8.41 -9.10
CA ILE A 197 -13.42 -8.18 -9.90
C ILE A 197 -13.34 -6.77 -10.50
N ASP A 198 -14.47 -6.24 -10.98
CA ASP A 198 -14.56 -4.86 -11.47
C ASP A 198 -14.40 -3.86 -10.34
N GLN A 199 -15.00 -4.13 -9.18
CA GLN A 199 -14.86 -3.27 -8.00
C GLN A 199 -13.39 -3.14 -7.59
N VAL A 200 -12.66 -4.25 -7.50
CA VAL A 200 -11.21 -4.23 -7.18
C VAL A 200 -10.44 -3.40 -8.20
N ALA A 201 -10.65 -3.67 -9.49
CA ALA A 201 -9.98 -2.95 -10.58
C ALA A 201 -10.24 -1.43 -10.52
N ARG A 202 -11.51 -1.04 -10.39
CA ARG A 202 -11.94 0.37 -10.33
C ARG A 202 -11.40 1.09 -9.10
N ARG A 203 -11.39 0.44 -7.93
CA ARG A 203 -10.83 1.02 -6.70
C ARG A 203 -9.32 1.23 -6.79
N VAL A 204 -8.61 0.28 -7.38
CA VAL A 204 -7.17 0.44 -7.65
C VAL A 204 -6.93 1.56 -8.67
N ALA A 205 -7.65 1.59 -9.79
CA ALA A 205 -7.51 2.62 -10.82
C ALA A 205 -7.83 4.03 -10.28
N GLY A 206 -8.96 4.19 -9.58
CA GLY A 206 -9.37 5.47 -8.99
C GLY A 206 -8.34 6.01 -8.00
N ARG A 207 -7.72 5.12 -7.20
CA ARG A 207 -6.61 5.50 -6.31
C ARG A 207 -5.41 6.06 -7.10
N MET A 208 -5.03 5.42 -8.21
CA MET A 208 -3.94 5.92 -9.06
C MET A 208 -4.30 7.23 -9.77
N ALA A 209 -5.60 7.45 -10.03
CA ALA A 209 -6.15 8.70 -10.55
C ALA A 209 -6.31 9.81 -9.48
N GLY A 210 -5.86 9.60 -8.24
CA GLY A 210 -5.84 10.62 -7.19
C GLY A 210 -7.07 10.65 -6.29
N TYR A 211 -7.91 9.61 -6.29
CA TYR A 211 -9.03 9.53 -5.34
C TYR A 211 -8.51 9.59 -3.89
N ALA A 212 -9.06 10.52 -3.11
CA ALA A 212 -8.58 10.83 -1.77
C ALA A 212 -9.06 9.86 -0.69
N HIS A 213 -9.80 8.80 -1.04
CA HIS A 213 -10.26 7.83 -0.05
C HIS A 213 -9.06 7.13 0.61
N PRO A 214 -8.99 7.14 1.95
CA PRO A 214 -7.94 6.42 2.66
C PRO A 214 -8.11 4.92 2.46
N VAL A 215 -6.99 4.23 2.31
CA VAL A 215 -6.94 2.76 2.24
C VAL A 215 -5.96 2.24 3.28
N MET A 216 -6.22 1.03 3.76
CA MET A 216 -5.29 0.25 4.55
C MET A 216 -4.28 -0.40 3.62
N THR A 217 -3.01 -0.05 3.77
CA THR A 217 -1.91 -0.73 3.08
C THR A 217 -1.62 -2.08 3.71
N ILE A 218 -0.88 -2.92 2.98
CA ILE A 218 -0.15 -4.04 3.56
C ILE A 218 1.20 -4.10 2.84
N THR A 219 2.28 -4.38 3.57
CA THR A 219 3.64 -4.47 3.02
C THR A 219 4.07 -3.25 2.21
N GLY A 220 3.52 -2.07 2.56
CA GLY A 220 3.81 -0.80 1.92
C GLY A 220 3.06 -0.55 0.61
N SER A 221 1.97 -1.26 0.30
CA SER A 221 1.15 -0.99 -0.90
C SER A 221 -0.34 -0.94 -0.58
N GLY A 222 -0.97 0.18 -0.94
CA GLY A 222 -2.44 0.33 -0.86
C GLY A 222 -3.18 -0.52 -1.90
N ASN A 223 -2.58 -0.75 -3.07
CA ASN A 223 -3.19 -1.59 -4.11
C ASN A 223 -3.28 -3.05 -3.65
N GLN A 224 -2.22 -3.56 -3.00
CA GLN A 224 -2.23 -4.88 -2.36
C GLN A 224 -3.27 -4.94 -1.24
N GLY A 225 -3.40 -3.85 -0.46
CA GLY A 225 -4.42 -3.72 0.57
C GLY A 225 -5.84 -3.86 0.03
N ILE A 226 -6.20 -3.07 -0.99
CA ILE A 226 -7.51 -3.13 -1.67
C ILE A 226 -7.75 -4.53 -2.23
N PHE A 227 -6.74 -5.08 -2.92
CA PHE A 227 -6.81 -6.37 -3.61
C PHE A 227 -7.10 -7.52 -2.66
N LEU A 228 -6.46 -7.55 -1.48
CA LEU A 228 -6.75 -8.58 -0.48
C LEU A 228 -8.11 -8.34 0.19
N ALA A 229 -8.39 -7.10 0.57
CA ALA A 229 -9.48 -6.81 1.50
C ALA A 229 -10.87 -6.91 0.90
N LEU A 230 -11.09 -6.45 -0.33
CA LEU A 230 -12.43 -6.43 -0.93
C LEU A 230 -13.02 -7.85 -1.11
N PRO A 231 -12.26 -8.84 -1.63
CA PRO A 231 -12.60 -10.26 -1.53
C PRO A 231 -13.11 -10.71 -0.16
N TYR A 232 -12.32 -10.44 0.87
CA TYR A 232 -12.66 -10.88 2.22
C TYR A 232 -13.82 -10.12 2.85
N ARG A 233 -14.00 -8.83 2.53
CA ARG A 233 -15.16 -8.06 2.94
C ARG A 233 -16.45 -8.65 2.36
N HIS A 234 -16.41 -9.05 1.08
CA HIS A 234 -17.54 -9.71 0.44
C HIS A 234 -17.88 -11.04 1.12
N LEU A 235 -16.87 -11.85 1.43
CA LEU A 235 -17.07 -13.12 2.14
C LEU A 235 -17.54 -12.94 3.58
N HIS A 236 -16.99 -11.96 4.31
CA HIS A 236 -17.39 -11.66 5.69
C HIS A 236 -18.85 -11.26 5.78
N ALA A 237 -19.37 -10.49 4.82
CA ALA A 237 -20.79 -10.14 4.74
C ALA A 237 -21.72 -11.36 4.60
N ARG A 238 -21.21 -12.53 4.17
CA ARG A 238 -21.98 -13.77 3.96
C ARG A 238 -21.72 -14.82 5.04
N GLN A 239 -20.47 -14.96 5.45
CA GLN A 239 -19.99 -16.02 6.34
C GLN A 239 -19.74 -15.53 7.77
N GLY A 240 -19.85 -14.22 8.01
CA GLY A 240 -19.48 -13.60 9.28
C GLY A 240 -18.03 -13.88 9.64
N ASP A 241 -17.78 -14.04 10.94
CA ASP A 241 -16.43 -14.18 11.48
C ASP A 241 -15.73 -15.49 11.09
N ALA A 242 -16.45 -16.45 10.48
CA ALA A 242 -15.88 -17.72 10.02
C ALA A 242 -14.75 -17.53 8.98
N ILE A 243 -14.74 -16.42 8.24
CA ILE A 243 -13.69 -16.13 7.25
C ILE A 243 -12.45 -15.46 7.86
N LEU A 244 -12.52 -14.91 9.07
CA LEU A 244 -11.42 -14.12 9.66
C LEU A 244 -10.08 -14.88 9.79
N PRO A 245 -10.05 -16.20 10.11
CA PRO A 245 -8.82 -16.99 10.04
C PRO A 245 -8.13 -16.93 8.68
N ALA A 246 -8.89 -16.95 7.59
CA ALA A 246 -8.37 -16.87 6.23
C ALA A 246 -7.78 -15.49 5.94
N VAL A 247 -8.39 -14.42 6.45
CA VAL A 247 -7.85 -13.06 6.37
C VAL A 247 -6.52 -12.96 7.11
N VAL A 248 -6.45 -13.47 8.35
CA VAL A 248 -5.19 -13.52 9.13
C VAL A 248 -4.12 -14.29 8.36
N PHE A 249 -4.47 -15.44 7.79
CA PHE A 249 -3.56 -16.25 6.98
C PHE A 249 -3.05 -15.46 5.76
N SER A 250 -3.93 -14.83 4.98
CA SER A 250 -3.51 -14.02 3.82
C SER A 250 -2.62 -12.86 4.20
N LEU A 251 -2.88 -12.18 5.32
CA LEU A 251 -2.03 -11.09 5.79
C LEU A 251 -0.62 -11.60 6.16
N LEU A 252 -0.52 -12.74 6.85
CA LEU A 252 0.77 -13.34 7.18
C LEU A 252 1.49 -13.89 5.95
N ALA A 253 0.77 -14.51 5.02
CA ALA A 253 1.29 -14.97 3.73
C ALA A 253 1.81 -13.80 2.88
N GLN A 254 1.10 -12.67 2.88
CA GLN A 254 1.53 -11.43 2.21
C GLN A 254 2.88 -10.94 2.77
N VAL A 255 3.05 -10.93 4.09
CA VAL A 255 4.33 -10.56 4.73
C VAL A 255 5.41 -11.58 4.40
N HIS A 256 5.10 -12.88 4.46
CA HIS A 256 6.02 -13.96 4.11
C HIS A 256 6.59 -13.82 2.69
N LEU A 257 5.72 -13.61 1.70
CA LEU A 257 6.09 -13.39 0.30
C LEU A 257 6.86 -12.07 0.11
N SER A 258 6.46 -11.02 0.83
CA SER A 258 7.11 -9.71 0.74
C SER A 258 8.49 -9.63 1.39
N HIS A 259 8.90 -10.63 2.17
CA HIS A 259 10.28 -10.73 2.63
C HIS A 259 11.16 -11.48 1.61
N ARG A 260 10.58 -12.44 0.89
CA ARG A 260 11.29 -13.17 -0.18
C ARG A 260 11.46 -12.34 -1.45
N HIS A 261 10.56 -11.40 -1.67
CA HIS A 261 10.61 -10.44 -2.78
C HIS A 261 10.80 -9.03 -2.22
N ASN A 262 11.75 -8.25 -2.74
CA ASN A 262 11.94 -6.83 -2.34
C ASN A 262 10.61 -6.06 -2.32
N ARG A 263 10.40 -5.19 -1.33
CA ARG A 263 9.16 -4.39 -1.19
C ARG A 263 8.80 -3.62 -2.45
N LEU A 264 9.81 -3.03 -3.09
CA LEU A 264 9.76 -2.44 -4.44
C LEU A 264 10.53 -3.31 -5.42
N SER A 265 9.94 -3.57 -6.58
CA SER A 265 10.49 -4.39 -7.65
C SER A 265 10.07 -3.85 -9.03
N SER A 266 10.75 -4.31 -10.07
CA SER A 266 10.32 -4.11 -11.47
C SER A 266 9.06 -4.91 -11.83
N GLU A 267 8.70 -5.92 -11.04
CA GLU A 267 7.47 -6.70 -11.19
C GLU A 267 6.34 -6.15 -10.31
N CYS A 268 5.10 -6.30 -10.77
CA CYS A 268 3.93 -5.87 -10.03
C CYS A 268 3.71 -6.74 -8.78
N GLY A 269 3.71 -6.11 -7.59
CA GLY A 269 3.43 -6.80 -6.33
C GLY A 269 2.01 -7.37 -6.21
N LEU A 270 1.06 -6.98 -7.07
CA LEU A 270 -0.23 -7.66 -7.15
C LEU A 270 -0.06 -9.09 -7.66
N ALA A 271 0.78 -9.29 -8.68
CA ALA A 271 1.02 -10.60 -9.28
C ALA A 271 1.90 -11.49 -8.39
N THR A 272 2.99 -10.93 -7.86
CA THR A 272 4.00 -11.73 -7.15
C THR A 272 3.72 -11.93 -5.66
N LYS A 273 2.79 -11.15 -5.07
CA LYS A 273 2.54 -11.17 -3.62
C LYS A 273 1.04 -11.25 -3.30
N ALA A 274 0.24 -10.27 -3.72
CA ALA A 274 -1.16 -10.18 -3.27
C ALA A 274 -2.04 -11.29 -3.84
N ALA A 275 -1.92 -11.60 -5.13
CA ALA A 275 -2.64 -12.70 -5.76
C ALA A 275 -2.30 -14.06 -5.11
N PRO A 276 -1.03 -14.49 -5.00
CA PRO A 276 -0.70 -15.73 -4.31
C PRO A 276 -1.06 -15.72 -2.81
N ALA A 277 -1.01 -14.58 -2.12
CA ALA A 277 -1.43 -14.50 -0.71
C ALA A 277 -2.96 -14.63 -0.53
N LEU A 278 -3.75 -14.01 -1.41
CA LEU A 278 -5.21 -14.21 -1.47
C LEU A 278 -5.53 -15.65 -1.83
N ALA A 279 -4.81 -16.19 -2.83
CA ALA A 279 -4.92 -17.56 -3.29
C ALA A 279 -4.77 -18.54 -2.12
N ALA A 280 -3.72 -18.29 -1.32
CA ALA A 280 -3.37 -19.14 -0.21
C ALA A 280 -4.34 -19.04 0.97
N GLY A 281 -4.82 -17.85 1.33
CA GLY A 281 -5.77 -17.70 2.44
C GLY A 281 -7.14 -18.31 2.15
N LEU A 282 -7.64 -18.18 0.92
CA LEU A 282 -8.89 -18.82 0.54
C LEU A 282 -8.74 -20.34 0.38
N ALA A 283 -7.59 -20.85 -0.06
CA ALA A 283 -7.29 -22.28 -0.01
C ALA A 283 -7.15 -22.79 1.45
N PHE A 284 -6.54 -22.02 2.34
CA PHE A 284 -6.48 -22.33 3.78
C PHE A 284 -7.88 -22.46 4.39
N ALA A 285 -8.82 -21.58 4.03
CA ALA A 285 -10.21 -21.66 4.48
C ALA A 285 -10.90 -22.99 4.12
N ARG A 286 -10.40 -23.68 3.08
CA ARG A 286 -10.89 -24.98 2.60
C ARG A 286 -10.07 -26.16 3.12
N GLY A 287 -9.16 -25.94 4.06
CA GLY A 287 -8.33 -27.00 4.65
C GLY A 287 -7.15 -27.43 3.77
N ALA A 288 -6.70 -26.61 2.82
CA ALA A 288 -5.55 -26.94 1.98
C ALA A 288 -4.28 -27.20 2.80
N SER A 289 -3.48 -28.17 2.36
CA SER A 289 -2.22 -28.54 3.00
C SER A 289 -1.11 -27.50 2.74
N PRO A 290 -0.06 -27.43 3.58
CA PRO A 290 1.09 -26.57 3.30
C PRO A 290 1.75 -26.83 1.94
N ALA A 291 1.70 -28.07 1.44
CA ALA A 291 2.22 -28.41 0.11
C ALA A 291 1.38 -27.78 -1.01
N ALA A 292 0.05 -27.82 -0.90
CA ALA A 292 -0.86 -27.16 -1.84
C ALA A 292 -0.66 -25.63 -1.84
N ILE A 293 -0.50 -25.02 -0.67
CA ILE A 293 -0.20 -23.58 -0.57
C ILE A 293 1.14 -23.23 -1.23
N ARG A 294 2.19 -24.03 -1.00
CA ARG A 294 3.49 -23.83 -1.66
C ARG A 294 3.40 -23.95 -3.18
N HIS A 295 2.51 -24.81 -3.69
CA HIS A 295 2.23 -24.89 -5.12
C HIS A 295 1.56 -23.61 -5.62
N LEU A 296 0.51 -23.12 -4.94
CA LEU A 296 -0.18 -21.87 -5.30
C LEU A 296 0.75 -20.65 -5.33
N PHE A 297 1.73 -20.57 -4.43
CA PHE A 297 2.73 -19.49 -4.44
C PHE A 297 3.58 -19.45 -5.71
N ARG A 298 3.73 -20.57 -6.43
CA ARG A 298 4.43 -20.62 -7.73
C ARG A 298 3.46 -20.52 -8.89
N ASP A 299 2.37 -21.25 -8.81
CA ASP A 299 1.40 -21.43 -9.89
C ASP A 299 0.63 -20.12 -10.20
N ILE A 300 0.19 -19.37 -9.19
CA ILE A 300 -0.54 -18.12 -9.43
C ILE A 300 0.29 -17.08 -10.20
N PRO A 301 1.54 -16.75 -9.81
CA PRO A 301 2.39 -15.91 -10.64
C PRO A 301 2.60 -16.46 -12.06
N SER A 302 2.76 -17.77 -12.23
CA SER A 302 2.92 -18.40 -13.54
C SER A 302 1.69 -18.23 -14.43
N ARG A 303 0.47 -18.39 -13.89
CA ARG A 303 -0.78 -18.15 -14.62
C ARG A 303 -0.97 -16.69 -15.00
N ILE A 304 -0.62 -15.77 -14.10
CA ILE A 304 -0.69 -14.34 -14.39
C ILE A 304 0.29 -14.01 -15.51
N GLY A 305 1.50 -14.59 -15.51
CA GLY A 305 2.57 -14.26 -16.44
C GLY A 305 3.21 -12.89 -16.13
N PRO A 306 4.15 -12.42 -16.99
CA PRO A 306 4.85 -11.17 -16.76
C PRO A 306 3.91 -9.97 -16.63
N LEU A 307 4.07 -9.21 -15.54
CA LEU A 307 3.30 -8.01 -15.25
C LEU A 307 4.22 -6.90 -14.73
N PRO A 308 4.87 -6.12 -15.63
CA PRO A 308 5.86 -5.12 -15.25
C PRO A 308 5.22 -3.97 -14.45
N CYS A 309 6.02 -3.37 -13.55
CA CYS A 309 5.66 -2.17 -12.79
C CYS A 309 6.17 -0.93 -13.52
N GLU A 310 5.29 -0.28 -14.29
CA GLU A 310 5.62 0.91 -15.09
C GLU A 310 5.46 2.23 -14.33
N GLY A 311 4.79 2.20 -13.17
CA GLY A 311 4.49 3.37 -12.37
C GLY A 311 3.16 3.20 -11.64
N ALA A 312 2.75 4.26 -10.93
CA ALA A 312 1.48 4.32 -10.23
C ALA A 312 0.44 5.02 -11.10
N GLU A 313 -0.14 4.27 -12.03
CA GLU A 313 -1.03 4.77 -13.09
C GLU A 313 -2.36 4.01 -13.12
N PRO A 314 -3.45 4.57 -13.71
CA PRO A 314 -4.75 3.91 -13.76
C PRO A 314 -4.74 2.47 -14.29
N VAL A 315 -3.77 2.11 -15.16
CA VAL A 315 -3.55 0.73 -15.65
C VAL A 315 -3.29 -0.29 -14.53
N CYS A 316 -2.93 0.14 -13.32
CA CYS A 316 -2.89 -0.74 -12.16
C CYS A 316 -4.24 -1.42 -11.88
N GLY A 317 -5.37 -0.81 -12.29
CA GLY A 317 -6.69 -1.43 -12.22
C GLY A 317 -6.80 -2.68 -13.10
N ASP A 318 -6.32 -2.63 -14.34
CA ASP A 318 -6.33 -3.78 -15.25
C ASP A 318 -5.38 -4.88 -14.77
N LYS A 319 -4.23 -4.46 -14.19
CA LYS A 319 -3.30 -5.37 -13.52
C LYS A 319 -3.98 -6.08 -12.33
N ALA A 320 -4.80 -5.37 -11.56
CA ALA A 320 -5.58 -5.95 -10.47
C ALA A 320 -6.67 -6.90 -10.98
N ARG A 321 -7.37 -6.54 -12.07
CA ARG A 321 -8.35 -7.42 -12.74
C ARG A 321 -7.69 -8.73 -13.16
N ARG A 322 -6.61 -8.67 -13.95
CA ARG A 322 -5.88 -9.85 -14.44
C ARG A 322 -5.35 -10.72 -13.29
N ALA A 323 -4.78 -10.09 -12.26
CA ALA A 323 -4.27 -10.81 -11.11
C ALA A 323 -5.37 -11.51 -10.30
N LEU A 324 -6.54 -10.89 -10.16
CA LEU A 324 -7.67 -11.52 -9.47
C LEU A 324 -8.31 -12.61 -10.32
N GLN A 325 -8.38 -12.44 -11.65
CA GLN A 325 -8.87 -13.46 -12.58
C GLN A 325 -8.09 -14.78 -12.39
N ALA A 326 -6.76 -14.71 -12.35
CA ALA A 326 -5.91 -15.88 -12.14
C ALA A 326 -6.14 -16.58 -10.78
N VAL A 327 -6.63 -15.85 -9.77
CA VAL A 327 -7.01 -16.41 -8.47
C VAL A 327 -8.36 -17.12 -8.55
N ILE A 328 -9.34 -16.55 -9.25
CA ILE A 328 -10.72 -17.07 -9.29
C ILE A 328 -10.97 -18.10 -10.40
N ASP A 329 -10.07 -18.22 -11.38
CA ASP A 329 -10.15 -19.21 -12.47
C ASP A 329 -9.90 -20.65 -12.04
N ASP A 330 -9.40 -20.86 -10.82
CA ASP A 330 -9.28 -22.22 -10.29
C ASP A 330 -10.69 -22.74 -9.90
N PRO A 331 -11.09 -23.94 -10.34
CA PRO A 331 -12.43 -24.47 -10.08
C PRO A 331 -12.75 -24.67 -8.59
N SER A 332 -11.73 -24.71 -7.73
CA SER A 332 -11.92 -24.78 -6.29
C SER A 332 -12.40 -23.45 -5.66
N TRP A 333 -12.56 -22.40 -6.45
CA TRP A 333 -12.88 -21.03 -6.01
C TRP A 333 -14.37 -20.73 -6.08
N PRO A 334 -14.87 -19.74 -5.29
CA PRO A 334 -16.29 -19.44 -5.26
C PRO A 334 -16.68 -18.74 -6.57
N ALA A 335 -17.53 -19.37 -7.38
CA ALA A 335 -17.95 -18.88 -8.68
C ALA A 335 -18.62 -17.49 -8.62
N GLU A 336 -19.09 -17.06 -7.45
CA GLU A 336 -19.71 -15.76 -7.23
C GLU A 336 -18.74 -14.55 -7.35
N PHE A 337 -17.43 -14.76 -7.35
CA PHE A 337 -16.46 -13.67 -7.48
C PHE A 337 -16.42 -13.06 -8.89
N SER A 338 -16.76 -13.85 -9.89
CA SER A 338 -16.89 -13.45 -11.30
C SER A 338 -18.33 -13.05 -11.66
N ALA A 339 -19.31 -13.32 -10.79
CA ALA A 339 -20.70 -12.97 -11.02
C ALA A 339 -20.96 -11.48 -10.73
N SER A 340 -21.66 -10.80 -11.65
CA SER A 340 -22.27 -9.51 -11.33
C SER A 340 -23.35 -9.70 -10.27
N PRO A 341 -23.52 -8.78 -9.31
CA PRO A 341 -24.67 -8.82 -8.41
C PRO A 341 -25.95 -8.82 -9.27
N PRO A 342 -26.99 -9.60 -8.90
CA PRO A 342 -28.26 -9.55 -9.62
C PRO A 342 -28.70 -8.09 -9.70
N ARG A 343 -29.04 -7.62 -10.91
CA ARG A 343 -29.57 -6.27 -11.09
C ARG A 343 -30.72 -6.10 -10.11
N ALA A 344 -30.59 -5.15 -9.17
CA ALA A 344 -31.75 -4.73 -8.41
C ALA A 344 -32.79 -4.31 -9.44
N THR A 345 -33.93 -4.99 -9.45
CA THR A 345 -35.10 -4.64 -10.26
C THR A 345 -35.67 -3.33 -9.72
N GLY A 346 -34.98 -2.23 -10.01
CA GLY A 346 -35.39 -0.90 -9.65
C GLY A 346 -36.55 -0.46 -10.52
N ARG A 347 -37.71 -0.27 -9.89
CA ARG A 347 -38.70 0.70 -10.37
C ARG A 347 -37.97 2.02 -10.66
N PRO A 348 -38.28 2.71 -11.79
CA PRO A 348 -37.57 3.91 -12.17
C PRO A 348 -37.72 5.00 -11.09
N ALA A 349 -36.60 5.59 -10.71
CA ALA A 349 -36.59 6.81 -9.90
C ALA A 349 -37.34 7.90 -10.67
N LYS A 350 -38.37 8.48 -10.04
CA LYS A 350 -39.06 9.64 -10.58
C LYS A 350 -38.08 10.82 -10.61
N SER A 351 -38.19 11.56 -11.72
CA SER A 351 -37.43 12.73 -12.19
C SER A 351 -37.03 13.74 -11.12
#